data_AF-A0A196Q5T7-F1
#
_entry.id   AF-A0A196Q5T7-F1
#
_cell.length_a   1.000
_cell.length_b   1.000
_cell.length_c   1.000
_cell.angle_alpha   90.00
_cell.angle_beta   90.00
_cell.angle_gamma   90.00
#
_symmetry.space_group_name_H-M   'P 1'
#
loop_
_entity.id
_entity.type
_entity.pdbx_description
1 polymer ?
#
loop_
_entity_poly.entity_id
_entity_poly.type
_entity_poly.pdbx_seq_one_letter_code
_entity_poly.pdbx_strand_id
1 'polypeptide(L)'
;MNVRFATIPCTKSLFLEGTKHVVPLPWVWDRGAREWLGQKRRSIANDPVNLLPVKASLSKGAEGPDEWLPPLGECGYVARFVRVVKSYYL
;
A
#
# COMPACT_ATOMS: atom_id res chain seq x y z
N MET A 1 -20.34 -6.62 -6.19
CA MET A 1 -18.99 -7.04 -5.77
C MET A 1 -18.93 -6.94 -4.25
N ASN A 2 -19.01 -8.07 -3.55
CA ASN A 2 -19.01 -8.11 -2.09
C ASN A 2 -17.58 -8.14 -1.58
N VAL A 3 -17.03 -6.98 -1.21
CA VAL A 3 -15.75 -6.92 -0.48
C VAL A 3 -16.06 -7.24 0.98
N ARG A 4 -15.73 -8.45 1.42
CA ARG A 4 -15.82 -8.83 2.84
C ARG A 4 -14.60 -8.28 3.57
N PHE A 5 -14.78 -7.22 4.34
CA PHE A 5 -13.75 -6.71 5.25
C PHE A 5 -13.71 -7.64 6.47
N ALA A 6 -12.66 -8.46 6.57
CA ALA A 6 -12.39 -9.22 7.79
C ALA A 6 -12.05 -8.24 8.92
N THR A 7 -12.72 -8.40 10.07
CA THR A 7 -12.49 -7.59 11.27
C THR A 7 -11.26 -8.13 12.01
N ILE A 8 -10.11 -7.44 11.91
CA ILE A 8 -8.86 -7.82 12.57
C ILE A 8 -8.47 -6.73 13.60
N PRO A 9 -8.04 -7.08 14.84
CA PRO A 9 -7.83 -6.11 15.91
C PRO A 9 -6.51 -5.32 15.76
N CYS A 10 -6.59 -4.00 15.93
CA CYS A 10 -5.47 -3.07 15.73
C CYS A 10 -4.52 -3.00 16.95
N THR A 11 -3.23 -3.37 16.83
CA THR A 11 -2.22 -3.01 17.84
C THR A 11 -0.81 -2.72 17.31
N LYS A 12 -0.18 -1.72 17.96
CA LYS A 12 1.23 -1.22 18.01
C LYS A 12 2.04 -0.97 16.72
N SER A 13 3.00 -0.04 16.82
CA SER A 13 3.79 0.57 15.73
C SER A 13 5.15 -0.09 15.51
N LEU A 14 5.68 0.00 14.28
CA LEU A 14 6.91 -0.64 13.80
C LEU A 14 8.10 0.35 13.80
N PHE A 15 9.28 -0.07 14.28
CA PHE A 15 10.58 0.62 14.11
C PHE A 15 11.23 0.24 12.75
N LEU A 16 12.07 1.10 12.15
CA LEU A 16 12.26 1.24 10.69
C LEU A 16 13.69 0.93 10.18
N GLU A 17 13.83 0.20 9.06
CA GLU A 17 15.05 0.04 8.24
C GLU A 17 14.71 -0.10 6.73
N GLY A 18 14.61 1.03 6.01
CA GLY A 18 14.33 1.12 4.57
C GLY A 18 12.92 1.62 4.22
N THR A 19 12.71 2.13 3.00
CA THR A 19 11.42 2.67 2.52
C THR A 19 10.76 1.74 1.51
N LYS A 20 9.47 1.44 1.68
CA LYS A 20 8.67 0.63 0.75
C LYS A 20 7.39 1.35 0.34
N HIS A 21 6.86 0.96 -0.82
CA HIS A 21 5.55 1.41 -1.26
C HIS A 21 4.43 0.74 -0.47
N VAL A 22 3.50 1.53 0.08
CA VAL A 22 2.28 1.05 0.75
C VAL A 22 1.43 0.30 -0.26
N VAL A 23 1.13 0.95 -1.40
CA VAL A 23 0.52 0.37 -2.59
C VAL A 23 1.65 0.04 -3.58
N PRO A 24 1.96 -1.25 -3.81
CA PRO A 24 3.11 -1.63 -4.63
C PRO A 24 2.90 -1.25 -6.10
N LEU A 25 3.96 -0.80 -6.77
CA LEU A 25 3.88 -0.32 -8.16
C LEU A 25 3.37 -1.37 -9.17
N PRO A 26 3.70 -2.67 -9.06
CA PRO A 26 3.09 -3.70 -9.90
C PRO A 26 1.56 -3.80 -9.71
N TRP A 27 1.06 -3.71 -8.47
CA TRP A 27 -0.38 -3.71 -8.19
C TRP A 27 -1.09 -2.50 -8.81
N VAL A 28 -0.45 -1.33 -8.72
CA VAL A 28 -0.91 -0.10 -9.38
C VAL A 28 -0.97 -0.28 -10.91
N TRP A 29 0.06 -0.89 -11.48
CA TRP A 29 0.19 -1.14 -12.92
C TRP A 29 -0.96 -2.01 -13.43
N ASP A 30 -1.24 -3.11 -12.74
CA ASP A 30 -2.27 -4.08 -13.13
C ASP A 30 -3.70 -3.55 -12.97
N ARG A 31 -3.88 -2.47 -12.20
CA ARG A 31 -5.19 -1.84 -11.93
C ARG A 31 -5.42 -0.53 -12.69
N GLY A 32 -4.76 -0.39 -13.84
CA GLY A 32 -5.07 0.67 -14.81
C GLY A 32 -4.01 1.76 -14.95
N ALA A 33 -2.93 1.72 -14.15
CA ALA A 33 -1.85 2.69 -14.32
C ALA A 33 -0.98 2.46 -15.57
N ARG A 34 -1.15 1.32 -16.26
CA ARG A 34 -0.63 1.08 -17.62
C ARG A 34 -0.98 2.21 -18.58
N GLU A 35 -2.22 2.69 -18.51
CA GLU A 35 -2.77 3.73 -19.40
C GLU A 35 -2.47 5.15 -18.93
N TRP A 36 -1.83 5.32 -17.77
CA TRP A 36 -1.53 6.64 -17.25
C TRP A 36 -0.35 7.29 -17.99
N LEU A 37 -0.46 8.61 -18.15
CA LEU A 37 0.67 9.46 -18.50
C LEU A 37 1.84 9.22 -17.53
N GLY A 38 3.06 9.25 -18.05
CA GLY A 38 4.27 8.99 -17.26
C GLY A 38 4.42 9.91 -16.04
N GLN A 39 3.89 11.14 -16.11
CA GLN A 39 3.88 12.05 -14.95
C GLN A 39 3.05 11.50 -13.79
N LYS A 40 1.83 11.01 -14.04
CA LYS A 40 0.97 10.44 -12.99
C LYS A 40 1.58 9.17 -12.37
N ARG A 41 2.24 8.33 -13.18
CA ARG A 41 3.02 7.17 -12.69
C ARG A 41 4.19 7.60 -11.80
N ARG A 42 4.92 8.66 -12.15
CA ARG A 42 5.98 9.21 -11.31
C ARG A 42 5.44 9.82 -10.01
N SER A 43 4.27 10.46 -10.04
CA SER A 43 3.64 11.02 -8.85
C SER A 43 3.35 9.93 -7.81
N ILE A 44 2.67 8.83 -8.18
CA ILE A 44 2.37 7.76 -7.22
C ILE A 44 3.62 7.03 -6.71
N ALA A 45 4.66 6.92 -7.54
CA ALA A 45 5.93 6.29 -7.15
C ALA A 45 6.71 7.10 -6.13
N ASN A 46 6.58 8.43 -6.14
CA ASN A 46 7.30 9.34 -5.25
C ASN A 46 6.40 9.98 -4.18
N ASP A 47 5.13 9.59 -4.09
CA ASP A 47 4.19 10.13 -3.12
C ASP A 47 4.63 9.76 -1.69
N PRO A 48 4.92 10.73 -0.80
CA PRO A 48 5.30 10.44 0.58
C PRO A 48 4.25 9.65 1.36
N VAL A 49 2.96 9.74 0.97
CA VAL A 49 1.89 8.94 1.55
C VAL A 49 1.97 7.49 1.09
N ASN A 50 2.45 7.24 -0.13
CA ASN A 50 2.71 5.90 -0.64
C ASN A 50 4.05 5.34 -0.17
N LEU A 51 4.92 6.13 0.46
CA LEU A 51 6.21 5.67 0.97
C LEU A 51 6.14 5.49 2.50
N LEU A 52 6.38 4.26 2.97
CA LEU A 52 6.39 3.92 4.38
C LEU A 52 7.74 3.30 4.74
N PRO A 53 8.43 3.81 5.77
CA PRO A 53 9.62 3.14 6.24
C PRO A 53 9.20 1.84 6.95
N VAL A 54 9.85 0.72 6.65
CA VAL A 54 9.55 -0.60 7.22
C VAL A 54 10.85 -1.27 7.64
N LYS A 55 10.78 -2.39 8.38
CA LYS A 55 11.95 -3.27 8.53
C LYS A 55 12.18 -4.06 7.25
N ALA A 56 13.45 -4.27 6.90
CA ALA A 56 13.84 -5.07 5.73
C ALA A 56 13.27 -6.51 5.73
N SER A 57 12.98 -7.08 6.90
CA SER A 57 12.43 -8.44 7.04
C SER A 57 10.95 -8.57 6.63
N LEU A 58 10.24 -7.45 6.41
CA LEU A 58 8.87 -7.48 5.93
C LEU A 58 8.85 -7.48 4.39
N SER A 59 8.52 -8.64 3.83
CA SER A 59 8.26 -8.79 2.40
C SER A 59 6.77 -8.96 2.18
N LYS A 60 6.18 -8.09 1.36
CA LYS A 60 4.78 -8.15 0.90
C LYS A 60 4.65 -8.30 -0.62
N GLY A 61 5.78 -8.37 -1.34
CA GLY A 61 5.80 -8.38 -2.81
C GLY A 61 4.88 -7.33 -3.47
N ALA A 62 4.05 -7.81 -4.40
CA ALA A 62 3.05 -7.04 -5.14
C ALA A 62 1.64 -7.12 -4.52
N GLU A 63 1.52 -7.68 -3.31
CA GLU A 63 0.24 -8.04 -2.72
C GLU A 63 -0.53 -6.82 -2.20
N GLY A 64 -1.86 -6.92 -2.29
CA GLY A 64 -2.82 -6.00 -1.68
C GLY A 64 -3.14 -6.35 -0.22
N PRO A 65 -3.91 -5.50 0.48
CA PRO A 65 -4.31 -5.72 1.88
C PRO A 65 -5.23 -6.93 2.08
N ASP A 66 -5.80 -7.47 1.00
CA ASP A 66 -6.59 -8.70 0.97
C ASP A 66 -5.73 -9.98 0.97
N GLU A 67 -4.49 -9.87 0.52
CA GLU A 67 -3.54 -10.98 0.41
C GLU A 67 -2.50 -10.94 1.54
N TRP A 68 -2.09 -9.73 1.96
CA TRP A 68 -1.06 -9.55 2.98
C TRP A 68 -1.34 -8.34 3.87
N LEU A 69 -1.06 -8.51 5.16
CA LEU A 69 -1.07 -7.45 6.15
C LEU A 69 0.21 -7.49 7.00
N PRO A 70 0.71 -6.32 7.45
CA PRO A 70 1.84 -6.31 8.36
C PRO A 70 1.44 -6.91 9.71
N PRO A 71 2.34 -7.61 10.42
CA PRO A 71 2.03 -8.24 11.72
C PRO A 71 1.66 -7.25 12.83
N LEU A 72 1.91 -5.95 12.62
CA LEU A 72 1.62 -4.86 13.52
C LEU A 72 1.15 -3.64 12.72
N GLY A 73 0.24 -2.85 13.27
CA GLY A 73 -0.22 -1.60 12.64
C GLY A 73 -1.15 -1.76 11.42
N GLU A 74 -1.83 -2.90 11.30
CA GLU A 74 -2.70 -3.26 10.17
C GLU A 74 -3.70 -2.15 9.80
N CYS A 75 -4.43 -1.62 10.77
CA CYS A 75 -5.44 -0.60 10.53
C CYS A 75 -4.85 0.70 9.94
N GLY A 76 -3.65 1.09 10.41
CA GLY A 76 -2.92 2.22 9.86
C GLY A 76 -2.42 1.95 8.44
N TYR A 77 -1.94 0.72 8.18
CA TYR A 77 -1.54 0.28 6.85
C TYR A 77 -2.71 0.30 5.87
N VAL A 78 -3.86 -0.32 6.22
CA VAL A 78 -5.07 -0.37 5.40
C VAL A 78 -5.63 1.04 5.15
N ALA A 79 -5.73 1.88 6.18
CA ALA A 79 -6.19 3.26 6.02
C ALA A 79 -5.30 4.05 5.04
N ARG A 80 -3.97 3.87 5.14
CA ARG A 80 -3.02 4.52 4.23
C ARG A 80 -3.12 3.96 2.82
N PHE A 81 -3.28 2.64 2.66
CA PHE A 81 -3.49 1.98 1.38
C PHE A 81 -4.75 2.54 0.67
N VAL A 82 -5.89 2.54 1.38
CA VAL A 82 -7.16 3.09 0.88
C VAL A 82 -7.03 4.56 0.50
N ARG A 83 -6.32 5.37 1.31
CA ARG A 83 -6.07 6.78 0.99
C ARG A 83 -5.33 6.93 -0.34
N VAL A 84 -4.24 6.18 -0.55
CA VAL A 84 -3.47 6.26 -1.81
C VAL A 84 -4.31 5.82 -2.99
N VAL A 85 -4.99 4.67 -2.90
CA VAL A 85 -5.87 4.16 -3.97
C VAL A 85 -6.91 5.21 -4.37
N LYS A 86 -7.57 5.83 -3.39
CA LYS A 86 -8.56 6.90 -3.64
C LYS A 86 -7.94 8.14 -4.26
N SER A 87 -6.77 8.60 -3.78
CA SER A 87 -6.10 9.79 -4.33
C SER A 87 -5.73 9.65 -5.82
N TYR A 88 -5.49 8.42 -6.28
CA TYR A 88 -5.08 8.16 -7.66
C TYR A 88 -6.17 7.57 -8.55
N TYR A 89 -7.38 7.38 -8.02
CA TYR A 89 -8.52 6.78 -8.72
C TYR A 89 -8.21 5.37 -9.26
N LEU A 90 -7.68 4.53 -8.37
CA LEU A 90 -7.45 3.09 -8.58
C LEU A 90 -8.58 2.23 -8.02
#